data_AF-A0A7K0AAN6-F1
#
_entry.id   AF-A0A7K0AAN6-F1
#
_cell.length_a   1.000
_cell.length_b   1.000
_cell.length_c   1.000
_cell.angle_alpha   90.00
_cell.angle_beta   90.00
_cell.angle_gamma   90.00
#
_symmetry.space_group_name_H-M   'P 1'
#
loop_
_entity.id
_entity.type
_entity.pdbx_description
1 polymer ?
#
loop_
_entity_poly.entity_id
_entity_poly.type
_entity_poly.pdbx_seq_one_letter_code
_entity_poly.pdbx_strand_id
1 'polypeptide(L)'
;ERLPETAAAPGAADIPPDGAGVDLAAAASASEVVLRKNRFDAFSNPAAAPLLRTLAPERVVVYGVALEVCDRYAVEGMLALDDGFEIVLVEDAVAALDPVKGAALIEEWRQRGVRIATTDEVLKGIA
;
A
#
# COMPACT_ATOMS: atom_id res chain seq x y z
N GLU A 1 22.28 -2.79 -3.04
CA GLU A 1 22.02 -1.49 -3.70
C GLU A 1 20.54 -1.43 -4.04
N ARG A 2 19.90 -0.24 -4.07
CA ARG A 2 18.49 -0.13 -4.48
C ARG A 2 18.39 -0.34 -5.99
N LEU A 3 17.30 -0.97 -6.42
CA LEU A 3 17.01 -1.15 -7.84
C LEU A 3 16.70 0.23 -8.46
N PRO A 4 17.31 0.61 -9.60
CA PRO A 4 17.06 1.89 -10.26
C PRO A 4 15.58 2.16 -10.55
N GLU A 5 14.82 1.09 -10.82
CA GLU A 5 13.37 1.11 -11.08
C GLU A 5 12.56 1.55 -9.86
N THR A 6 13.16 1.52 -8.66
CA THR A 6 12.53 1.97 -7.39
C THR A 6 12.98 3.36 -6.98
N ALA A 7 13.70 4.08 -7.85
CA ALA A 7 14.06 5.46 -7.59
C ALA A 7 12.81 6.35 -7.66
N ALA A 8 12.67 7.23 -6.67
CA ALA A 8 11.63 8.23 -6.65
C ALA A 8 11.71 9.12 -7.90
N ALA A 9 10.55 9.45 -8.48
CA ALA A 9 10.47 10.40 -9.57
C ALA A 9 10.94 11.79 -9.12
N PRO A 10 11.45 12.62 -10.06
CA PRO A 10 11.75 14.01 -9.78
C PRO A 10 10.53 14.75 -9.20
N GLY A 11 10.71 15.38 -8.03
CA GLY A 11 9.64 16.11 -7.36
C GLY A 11 8.72 15.28 -6.47
N ALA A 12 9.02 14.00 -6.26
CA ALA A 12 8.30 13.17 -5.28
C ALA A 12 8.39 13.78 -3.87
N ALA A 13 7.28 13.72 -3.13
CA ALA A 13 7.27 14.08 -1.72
C ALA A 13 7.90 12.94 -0.91
N ASP A 14 9.05 13.19 -0.28
CA ASP A 14 9.76 12.20 0.52
C ASP A 14 9.43 12.38 2.01
N ILE A 15 8.73 11.39 2.58
CA ILE A 15 8.32 11.41 3.99
C ILE A 15 9.31 10.53 4.78
N PRO A 16 10.01 11.08 5.78
CA PRO A 16 10.99 10.33 6.57
C PRO A 16 10.32 9.25 7.42
N PRO A 17 11.06 8.23 7.90
CA PRO A 17 10.49 7.12 8.68
C PRO A 17 9.74 7.52 9.96
N ASP A 18 10.08 8.66 10.56
CA ASP A 18 9.44 9.21 11.74
C ASP A 18 8.28 10.17 11.42
N GLY A 19 7.99 10.40 10.14
CA GLY A 19 6.95 11.32 9.67
C GLY A 19 7.20 12.79 10.04
N ALA A 20 8.38 13.15 10.53
CA ALA A 20 8.65 14.49 11.05
C ALA A 20 8.70 15.54 9.94
N GLY A 21 8.11 16.72 10.22
CA GLY A 21 8.20 17.89 9.34
C GLY A 21 7.44 17.78 8.01
N VAL A 22 6.56 16.79 7.86
CA VAL A 22 5.76 16.63 6.65
C VAL A 22 4.58 17.60 6.64
N ASP A 23 4.42 18.34 5.53
CA ASP A 23 3.16 18.97 5.18
C ASP A 23 2.34 17.96 4.37
N LEU A 24 1.31 17.40 5.00
CA LEU A 24 0.49 16.34 4.40
C LEU A 24 -0.32 16.84 3.20
N ALA A 25 -0.74 18.11 3.19
CA ALA A 25 -1.50 18.65 2.07
C ALA A 25 -0.58 18.84 0.86
N ALA A 26 0.64 19.35 1.08
CA ALA A 26 1.64 19.44 0.03
C ALA A 26 2.04 18.05 -0.48
N ALA A 27 2.27 17.08 0.42
CA ALA A 27 2.60 15.70 0.04
C ALA A 27 1.48 15.04 -0.77
N ALA A 28 0.23 15.17 -0.34
CA ALA A 28 -0.94 14.63 -1.05
C ALA A 28 -1.16 15.24 -2.45
N SER A 29 -0.62 16.44 -2.70
CA SER A 29 -0.67 17.09 -4.01
C SER A 29 0.46 16.69 -4.96
N ALA A 30 1.47 15.97 -4.48
CA ALA A 30 2.58 15.49 -5.30
C ALA A 30 2.14 14.33 -6.21
N SER A 31 2.77 14.22 -7.38
CA SER A 31 2.53 13.09 -8.30
C SER A 31 2.99 11.74 -7.77
N GLU A 32 3.97 11.75 -6.85
CA GLU A 32 4.45 10.58 -6.14
C GLU A 32 4.75 10.96 -4.69
N VAL A 33 4.40 10.06 -3.77
CA VAL A 33 4.75 10.17 -2.35
C VAL A 33 5.57 8.95 -1.95
N VAL A 34 6.78 9.18 -1.47
CA VAL A 34 7.67 8.15 -0.95
C VAL A 34 7.56 8.13 0.57
N LEU A 35 6.74 7.23 1.09
CA LEU A 35 6.62 6.98 2.52
C LEU A 35 7.74 6.04 2.97
N ARG A 36 8.77 6.56 3.65
CA ARG A 36 9.88 5.73 4.14
C ARG A 36 9.46 4.94 5.38
N LYS A 37 9.97 3.71 5.50
CA LYS A 37 9.74 2.84 6.66
C LYS A 37 11.04 2.15 7.08
N ASN A 38 11.23 2.00 8.38
CA ASN A 38 12.33 1.21 8.98
C ASN A 38 11.82 -0.10 9.62
N ARG A 39 10.52 -0.38 9.52
CA ARG A 39 9.87 -1.63 9.92
C ARG A 39 9.12 -2.23 8.73
N PHE A 40 8.66 -3.47 8.89
CA PHE A 40 7.83 -4.11 7.87
C PHE A 40 6.50 -3.37 7.70
N ASP A 41 5.87 -3.03 8.82
CA ASP A 41 4.62 -2.29 8.88
C ASP A 41 4.75 -0.85 8.36
N ALA A 42 4.04 -0.52 7.28
CA ALA A 42 3.97 0.83 6.74
C ALA A 42 3.31 1.83 7.70
N PHE A 43 2.36 1.38 8.52
CA PHE A 43 1.67 2.20 9.52
C PHE A 43 2.52 2.48 10.77
N SER A 44 3.72 1.90 10.87
CA SER A 44 4.71 2.35 11.84
C SER A 44 5.25 3.76 11.55
N ASN A 45 5.12 4.24 10.31
CA ASN A 45 5.33 5.65 10.00
C ASN A 45 4.07 6.43 10.44
N PRO A 46 4.18 7.37 11.41
CA PRO A 46 3.02 8.08 11.94
C PRO A 46 2.29 8.96 10.90
N ALA A 47 2.92 9.24 9.75
CA ALA A 47 2.29 9.96 8.65
C ALA A 47 1.40 9.07 7.76
N ALA A 48 1.50 7.73 7.83
CA ALA A 48 0.80 6.82 6.91
C ALA A 48 -0.73 6.99 6.93
N ALA A 49 -1.34 6.87 8.10
CA ALA A 49 -2.79 7.01 8.26
C ALA A 49 -3.29 8.44 7.98
N PRO A 50 -2.66 9.51 8.53
CA PRO A 50 -3.02 10.88 8.18
C PRO A 50 -2.90 11.18 6.68
N LEU A 51 -1.85 10.66 6.01
CA LEU A 51 -1.67 10.82 4.56
C LEU A 51 -2.80 10.16 3.80
N LEU A 52 -3.16 8.92 4.12
CA LEU A 52 -4.23 8.21 3.42
C LEU A 52 -5.59 8.91 3.58
N ARG A 53 -5.88 9.43 4.77
CA ARG A 53 -7.07 10.26 5.03
C ARG A 53 -7.05 11.59 4.28
N THR A 54 -5.87 12.19 4.12
CA THR A 54 -5.71 13.45 3.38
C THR A 54 -5.89 13.24 1.88
N LEU A 55 -5.37 12.13 1.35
CA LEU A 55 -5.58 11.71 -0.04
C LEU A 55 -7.06 11.36 -0.31
N ALA A 56 -7.78 10.88 0.71
CA ALA A 56 -9.18 10.48 0.65
C ALA A 56 -9.50 9.64 -0.60
N PRO A 57 -8.75 8.55 -0.87
CA PRO A 57 -8.95 7.77 -2.07
C PRO A 57 -10.30 7.07 -2.03
N GLU A 58 -10.94 6.90 -3.20
CA GLU A 58 -12.09 5.97 -3.31
C GLU A 58 -11.62 4.50 -3.30
N ARG A 59 -10.38 4.26 -3.75
CA ARG A 59 -9.78 2.94 -3.92
C ARG A 59 -8.27 2.99 -3.70
N VAL A 60 -7.73 1.95 -3.05
CA VAL A 60 -6.29 1.70 -2.89
C VAL A 60 -5.93 0.37 -3.53
N VAL A 61 -4.98 0.40 -4.47
CA VAL A 61 -4.45 -0.79 -5.15
C VAL A 61 -3.11 -1.18 -4.52
N VAL A 62 -2.98 -2.44 -4.10
CA VAL A 62 -1.83 -2.98 -3.39
C VAL A 62 -1.13 -4.04 -4.24
N TYR A 63 0.17 -3.84 -4.42
CA TYR A 63 1.08 -4.76 -5.07
C TYR A 63 2.47 -4.59 -4.44
N GLY A 64 3.34 -5.59 -4.57
CA GLY A 64 4.65 -5.57 -3.93
C GLY A 64 5.04 -6.89 -3.29
N VAL A 65 6.08 -6.86 -2.46
CA VAL A 65 6.58 -8.04 -1.76
C VAL A 65 7.06 -7.70 -0.35
N ALA A 66 7.01 -8.62 0.61
CA ALA A 66 6.39 -9.95 0.53
C ALA A 66 4.97 -9.96 1.11
N LEU A 67 4.11 -10.81 0.54
CA LEU A 67 2.68 -10.88 0.80
C LEU A 67 2.35 -11.05 2.29
N GLU A 68 3.01 -11.98 2.98
CA GLU A 68 2.73 -12.30 4.39
C GLU A 68 3.42 -11.35 5.38
N VAL A 69 4.18 -10.38 4.87
CA VAL A 69 4.99 -9.47 5.66
C VAL A 69 4.54 -8.03 5.43
N CYS A 70 5.14 -7.30 4.49
CA CYS A 70 4.89 -5.88 4.31
C CYS A 70 3.47 -5.63 3.77
N ASP A 71 3.05 -6.41 2.77
CA ASP A 71 1.73 -6.24 2.17
C ASP A 71 0.65 -6.59 3.18
N ARG A 72 0.89 -7.62 4.01
CA ARG A 72 0.02 -7.95 5.14
C ARG A 72 -0.19 -6.76 6.06
N TYR A 73 0.87 -6.16 6.57
CA TYR A 73 0.71 -5.01 7.46
C TYR A 73 0.03 -3.82 6.77
N ALA A 74 0.27 -3.60 5.48
CA ALA A 74 -0.40 -2.54 4.73
C ALA A 74 -1.91 -2.79 4.61
N VAL A 75 -2.32 -3.98 4.16
CA VAL A 75 -3.74 -4.35 4.01
C VAL A 75 -4.45 -4.34 5.35
N GLU A 76 -3.86 -4.97 6.37
CA GLU A 76 -4.45 -5.02 7.72
C GLU A 76 -4.57 -3.64 8.36
N GLY A 77 -3.55 -2.79 8.20
CA GLY A 77 -3.59 -1.41 8.70
C GLY A 77 -4.69 -0.60 8.02
N MET A 78 -4.86 -0.74 6.70
CA MET A 78 -5.95 -0.09 5.96
C MET A 78 -7.34 -0.59 6.36
N LEU A 79 -7.51 -1.91 6.54
CA LEU A 79 -8.76 -2.48 7.05
C LEU A 79 -9.08 -1.96 8.46
N ALA A 80 -8.07 -1.77 9.31
CA ALA A 80 -8.24 -1.24 10.65
C ALA A 80 -8.56 0.27 10.68
N LEU A 81 -8.24 1.02 9.62
CA LEU A 81 -8.60 2.43 9.51
C LEU A 81 -10.11 2.63 9.31
N ASP A 82 -10.78 1.71 8.61
CA ASP A 82 -12.21 1.75 8.32
C ASP A 82 -12.68 3.09 7.72
N ASP A 83 -11.84 3.72 6.87
CA ASP A 83 -12.11 5.04 6.28
C ASP A 83 -12.97 4.95 4.99
N GLY A 84 -13.55 3.78 4.67
CA GLY A 84 -14.58 3.60 3.62
C GLY A 84 -14.09 3.46 2.18
N PHE A 85 -12.78 3.35 1.94
CA PHE A 85 -12.22 3.11 0.61
C PHE A 85 -12.13 1.62 0.26
N GLU A 86 -12.21 1.29 -1.03
CA GLU A 86 -12.01 -0.08 -1.51
C GLU A 86 -10.53 -0.47 -1.48
N ILE A 87 -10.20 -1.67 -1.02
CA ILE A 87 -8.84 -2.21 -1.09
C ILE A 87 -8.81 -3.29 -2.17
N VAL A 88 -7.89 -3.15 -3.13
CA VAL A 88 -7.67 -4.12 -4.22
C VAL A 88 -6.26 -4.69 -4.09
N LEU A 89 -6.14 -6.01 -3.92
CA LEU A 89 -4.86 -6.71 -4.00
C LEU A 89 -4.65 -7.24 -5.43
N VAL A 90 -3.46 -6.99 -5.99
CA VAL A 90 -3.09 -7.44 -7.33
C VAL A 90 -2.39 -8.80 -7.26
N GLU A 91 -3.12 -9.89 -7.52
CA GLU A 91 -2.65 -11.25 -7.21
C GLU A 91 -1.43 -11.70 -8.02
N ASP A 92 -1.28 -11.22 -9.25
CA ASP A 92 -0.15 -11.51 -10.14
C ASP A 92 1.03 -10.53 -9.97
N ALA A 93 0.89 -9.54 -9.07
CA ALA A 93 1.92 -8.56 -8.72
C ALA A 93 2.32 -8.61 -7.23
N VAL A 94 2.03 -9.73 -6.57
CA VAL A 94 2.50 -10.03 -5.20
C VAL A 94 3.23 -11.37 -5.15
N ALA A 95 4.10 -11.54 -4.16
CA ALA A 95 4.81 -12.80 -3.95
C ALA A 95 4.82 -13.21 -2.48
N ALA A 96 4.42 -14.46 -2.23
CA ALA A 96 4.43 -15.10 -0.92
C ALA A 96 5.81 -15.74 -0.63
N LEU A 97 6.24 -15.71 0.62
CA LEU A 97 7.38 -16.49 1.09
C LEU A 97 7.01 -17.98 1.24
N ASP A 98 5.77 -18.25 1.65
CA ASP A 98 5.16 -19.58 1.78
C ASP A 98 3.85 -19.58 0.98
N PRO A 99 3.80 -20.23 -0.19
CA PRO A 99 2.63 -20.20 -1.07
C PRO A 99 1.33 -20.66 -0.41
N VAL A 100 1.40 -21.61 0.53
CA VAL A 100 0.20 -22.12 1.23
C VAL A 100 -0.34 -21.07 2.18
N LYS A 101 0.54 -20.40 2.93
CA LYS A 101 0.13 -19.29 3.81
C LYS A 101 -0.34 -18.07 3.03
N GLY A 102 0.33 -17.74 1.93
CA GLY A 102 -0.08 -16.66 1.04
C GLY A 102 -1.49 -16.86 0.49
N ALA A 103 -1.79 -18.06 -0.03
CA ALA A 103 -3.13 -18.38 -0.53
C ALA A 103 -4.21 -18.30 0.57
N ALA A 104 -3.91 -18.80 1.77
CA ALA A 104 -4.84 -18.71 2.90
C ALA A 104 -5.11 -17.24 3.31
N LEU A 105 -4.08 -16.40 3.30
CA LEU A 105 -4.19 -14.97 3.64
C LEU A 105 -5.03 -14.20 2.61
N ILE A 106 -4.83 -14.47 1.32
CA ILE A 106 -5.64 -13.87 0.25
C ILE A 106 -7.12 -14.20 0.42
N GLU A 107 -7.44 -15.45 0.75
CA GLU A 107 -8.83 -15.87 0.96
C GLU A 107 -9.43 -15.25 2.22
N GLU A 108 -8.66 -15.08 3.30
CA GLU A 108 -9.09 -14.32 4.48
C GLU A 108 -9.45 -12.87 4.13
N TRP A 109 -8.60 -12.19 3.35
CA TRP A 109 -8.85 -10.81 2.93
C TRP A 109 -10.05 -10.68 2.03
N ARG A 110 -10.25 -11.64 1.10
CA ARG A 110 -11.44 -11.69 0.27
C ARG A 110 -12.72 -11.74 1.12
N GLN A 111 -12.73 -12.55 2.17
CA GLN A 111 -13.87 -12.66 3.10
C GLN A 111 -14.09 -11.38 3.92
N ARG A 112 -13.04 -10.57 4.11
CA ARG A 112 -13.08 -9.27 4.80
C ARG A 112 -13.35 -8.10 3.86
N GLY A 113 -13.69 -8.36 2.59
CA GLY A 113 -14.08 -7.33 1.62
C GLY A 113 -12.92 -6.73 0.81
N VAL A 114 -11.70 -7.27 0.93
CA VAL A 114 -10.61 -6.90 0.02
C VAL A 114 -10.87 -7.55 -1.33
N ARG A 115 -10.86 -6.74 -2.38
CA ARG A 115 -11.00 -7.24 -3.73
C ARG A 115 -9.69 -7.84 -4.23
N ILE A 116 -9.78 -8.95 -4.94
CA ILE A 116 -8.64 -9.59 -5.59
C ILE A 116 -8.79 -9.39 -7.10
N ALA A 117 -7.75 -8.87 -7.75
CA ALA A 117 -7.73 -8.62 -9.18
C ALA A 117 -6.35 -8.94 -9.76
N THR A 118 -6.29 -9.11 -11.07
CA THR A 118 -5.06 -9.19 -11.85
C THR A 118 -4.59 -7.80 -12.28
N THR A 119 -3.32 -7.69 -12.68
CA THR A 119 -2.76 -6.45 -13.22
C THR A 119 -3.56 -5.97 -14.43
N ASP A 120 -3.98 -6.89 -15.30
CA ASP A 120 -4.76 -6.57 -16.50
C ASP A 120 -6.16 -6.02 -16.16
N GLU A 121 -6.84 -6.57 -15.14
CA GLU A 121 -8.13 -6.06 -14.66
C GLU A 121 -8.02 -4.65 -14.07
N VAL A 122 -6.93 -4.37 -13.32
CA VAL A 122 -6.66 -3.03 -12.78
C VAL A 122 -6.41 -2.03 -13.92
N LEU A 123 -5.56 -2.36 -14.89
CA LEU A 123 -5.24 -1.48 -16.01
C LEU A 123 -6.44 -1.21 -16.92
N LYS A 124 -7.37 -2.16 -17.03
CA LYS A 124 -8.63 -2.01 -17.76
C LYS A 124 -9.72 -1.28 -16.98
N GLY A 125 -9.51 -1.00 -15.70
CA GLY A 125 -10.50 -0.35 -14.83
C GLY A 125 -11.72 -1.23 -14.53
N ILE A 126 -11.56 -2.55 -14.56
CA ILE A 126 -12.63 -3.53 -14.27
C ILE A 126 -12.38 -4.29 -12.95
N ALA A 127 -11.23 -4.06 -12.33
CA ALA A 127 -11.01 -4.30 -10.92
C ALA A 127 -11.96 -3.42 -10.09
#